data_AF-A0A847A8Z9-F1
#
_entry.id   AF-A0A847A8Z9-F1
#
_cell.length_a   1.000
_cell.length_b   1.000
_cell.length_c   1.000
_cell.angle_alpha   90.00
_cell.angle_beta   90.00
_cell.angle_gamma   90.00
#
_symmetry.space_group_name_H-M   'P 1'
#
loop_
_entity.id
_entity.type
_entity.pdbx_description
1 polymer ?
#
loop_
_entity_poly.entity_id
_entity_poly.type
_entity_poly.pdbx_seq_one_letter_code
_entity_poly.pdbx_strand_id
1 'polypeptide(L)'
;MTTREETVKLARKVSGMVKTYMSVQDDLFRPSLRKILRIPGIYKPVDYEKNLSALEELRAELAEIKSAIRQDTPDSSPEEARFLGNLRGYVSLMTTAAERLAHICRRLGERSGGGDYSKDEYVSDMSELRTVQKEHLDAGARLHEMMKEMETPDK
;
A
#
# COMPACT_ATOMS: atom_id res chain seq x y z
N MET A 1 1.07 -1.84 26.24
CA MET A 1 -0.23 -2.38 26.67
C MET A 1 -1.18 -2.05 25.56
N THR A 2 -1.37 -2.91 24.58
CA THR A 2 -2.23 -2.59 23.44
C THR A 2 -3.68 -2.81 23.84
N THR A 3 -4.33 -1.76 24.34
CA THR A 3 -5.77 -1.77 24.59
C THR A 3 -6.50 -1.84 23.24
N ARG A 4 -7.76 -2.30 23.23
CA ARG A 4 -8.64 -2.26 22.03
C ARG A 4 -8.58 -0.91 21.30
N GLU A 5 -8.41 0.18 22.05
CA GLU A 5 -8.26 1.53 21.54
C GLU A 5 -6.93 1.75 20.76
N GLU A 6 -5.82 1.18 21.23
CA GLU A 6 -4.54 1.19 20.51
C GLU A 6 -4.62 0.36 19.21
N THR A 7 -5.31 -0.79 19.23
CA THR A 7 -5.56 -1.63 18.04
C THR A 7 -6.38 -0.87 16.98
N VAL A 8 -7.43 -0.16 17.39
CA VAL A 8 -8.22 0.70 16.49
C VAL A 8 -7.40 1.87 15.95
N LYS A 9 -6.55 2.48 16.79
CA LYS A 9 -5.66 3.57 16.36
C LYS A 9 -4.66 3.10 15.31
N LEU A 10 -4.09 1.91 15.47
CA LEU A 10 -3.21 1.29 14.47
C LEU A 10 -3.96 1.04 13.15
N ALA A 11 -5.16 0.47 13.20
CA ALA A 11 -5.97 0.24 12.00
C ALA A 11 -6.29 1.54 11.25
N ARG A 12 -6.60 2.63 11.97
CA ARG A 12 -6.82 3.96 11.36
C ARG A 12 -5.55 4.53 10.73
N LYS A 13 -4.38 4.37 11.37
CA LYS A 13 -3.09 4.80 10.81
C LYS A 13 -2.82 4.06 9.49
N VAL A 14 -3.01 2.74 9.48
CA VAL A 14 -2.90 1.91 8.26
C VAL A 14 -3.88 2.36 7.17
N SER A 15 -5.13 2.69 7.50
CA SER A 15 -6.09 3.22 6.52
C SER A 15 -5.64 4.53 5.88
N GLY A 16 -5.00 5.42 6.66
CA GLY A 16 -4.39 6.64 6.14
C GLY A 16 -3.30 6.37 5.11
N MET A 17 -2.43 5.40 5.38
CA MET A 17 -1.35 4.99 4.49
C MET A 17 -1.85 4.48 3.14
N VAL A 18 -2.97 3.73 3.12
CA VAL A 18 -3.58 3.22 1.89
C VAL A 18 -3.95 4.37 0.95
N LYS A 19 -4.40 5.50 1.50
CA LYS A 19 -4.72 6.70 0.69
C LYS A 19 -3.47 7.27 0.04
N THR A 20 -2.36 7.36 0.78
CA THR A 20 -1.07 7.81 0.23
C THR A 20 -0.63 6.89 -0.92
N TYR A 21 -0.66 5.58 -0.71
CA TYR A 21 -0.35 4.59 -1.75
C TYR A 21 -1.23 4.76 -3.00
N MET A 22 -2.54 4.87 -2.83
CA MET A 22 -3.48 5.07 -3.95
C MET A 22 -3.25 6.40 -4.68
N SER A 23 -2.88 7.46 -3.95
CA SER A 23 -2.59 8.76 -4.58
C SER A 23 -1.38 8.69 -5.50
N VAL A 24 -0.32 7.96 -5.11
CA VAL A 24 0.85 7.75 -5.96
C VAL A 24 0.52 6.89 -7.16
N GLN A 25 -0.30 5.84 -7.00
CA GLN A 25 -0.78 5.05 -8.14
C GLN A 25 -1.57 5.89 -9.14
N ASP A 26 -2.50 6.70 -8.64
CA ASP A 26 -3.28 7.62 -9.45
C ASP A 26 -2.35 8.58 -10.20
N ASP A 27 -1.38 9.20 -9.52
CA ASP A 27 -0.46 10.13 -10.17
C ASP A 27 0.44 9.47 -11.22
N LEU A 28 0.90 8.23 -11.00
CA LEU A 28 1.74 7.50 -11.95
C LEU A 28 0.95 6.97 -13.16
N PHE A 29 -0.27 6.47 -12.96
CA PHE A 29 -1.00 5.74 -13.99
C PHE A 29 -2.22 6.47 -14.57
N ARG A 30 -2.81 7.46 -13.88
CA ARG A 30 -3.89 8.30 -14.45
C ARG A 30 -3.44 9.11 -15.67
N PRO A 31 -2.18 9.58 -15.81
CA PRO A 31 -1.70 10.22 -17.03
C PRO A 31 -1.76 9.32 -18.28
N SER A 32 -1.66 7.99 -18.13
CA SER A 32 -1.85 7.03 -19.23
C SER A 32 -3.27 7.08 -19.80
N LEU A 33 -4.28 7.31 -18.96
CA LEU A 33 -5.67 7.52 -19.39
C LEU A 33 -5.84 8.90 -20.06
N ARG A 34 -5.14 9.94 -19.59
CA ARG A 34 -5.15 11.26 -20.23
C ARG A 34 -4.41 11.29 -21.58
N LYS A 35 -3.46 10.39 -21.85
CA LYS A 35 -2.84 10.26 -23.18
C LYS A 35 -3.84 9.80 -24.26
N ILE A 36 -4.89 9.06 -23.88
CA ILE A 36 -5.98 8.64 -24.80
C ILE A 36 -6.85 9.84 -25.19
N LEU A 37 -7.00 10.82 -24.30
CA LEU A 37 -7.72 12.08 -24.52
C LEU A 37 -6.73 13.25 -24.50
N ARG A 38 -5.89 13.37 -25.54
CA ARG A 38 -5.00 14.52 -25.74
C ARG A 38 -5.82 15.81 -25.95
N ILE A 39 -6.27 16.43 -24.85
CA ILE A 39 -6.78 17.79 -24.83
C ILE A 39 -5.57 18.73 -24.65
N PRO A 40 -5.27 19.62 -25.60
CA PRO A 40 -4.20 20.61 -25.47
C PRO A 40 -4.39 21.45 -24.19
N GLY A 41 -3.33 21.60 -23.38
CA GLY A 41 -3.34 22.46 -22.18
C GLY A 41 -3.58 21.78 -20.81
N ILE A 42 -3.88 20.47 -20.76
CA ILE A 42 -4.19 19.74 -19.49
C ILE A 42 -3.10 18.69 -19.14
N TYR A 43 -2.06 18.56 -19.96
CA TYR A 43 -0.98 17.61 -19.71
C TYR A 43 -0.07 18.12 -18.58
N LYS A 44 -0.18 17.49 -17.40
CA LYS A 44 0.78 17.65 -16.30
C LYS A 44 1.77 16.48 -16.36
N PRO A 45 3.08 16.72 -16.54
CA PRO A 45 4.07 15.66 -16.48
C PRO A 45 4.08 15.03 -15.08
N VAL A 46 4.40 13.74 -15.03
CA VAL A 46 4.54 13.01 -13.77
C VAL A 46 5.79 13.49 -13.05
N ASP A 47 5.63 13.81 -11.76
CA ASP A 47 6.75 14.13 -10.87
C ASP A 47 7.21 12.83 -10.20
N TYR A 48 8.23 12.19 -10.78
CA TYR A 48 8.72 10.90 -10.29
C TYR A 48 9.46 11.03 -8.96
N GLU A 49 10.21 12.10 -8.73
CA GLU A 49 10.97 12.32 -7.50
C GLU A 49 10.04 12.52 -6.30
N LYS A 50 8.98 13.32 -6.46
CA LYS A 50 7.96 13.49 -5.43
C LYS A 50 7.27 12.17 -5.09
N ASN A 51 6.90 11.38 -6.10
CA ASN A 51 6.24 10.09 -5.90
C ASN A 51 7.18 9.07 -5.24
N LEU A 52 8.46 9.05 -5.60
CA LEU A 52 9.47 8.21 -4.93
C LEU A 52 9.60 8.56 -3.46
N SER A 53 9.73 9.86 -3.14
CA SER A 53 9.86 10.34 -1.77
C SER A 53 8.64 9.93 -0.92
N ALA A 54 7.43 10.11 -1.46
CA ALA A 54 6.20 9.70 -0.79
C ALA A 54 6.12 8.18 -0.54
N LEU A 55 6.65 7.36 -1.47
CA LEU A 55 6.70 5.90 -1.29
C LEU A 55 7.76 5.47 -0.28
N GLU A 56 8.88 6.17 -0.20
CA GLU A 56 9.93 5.91 0.80
C GLU A 56 9.47 6.27 2.20
N GLU A 57 8.84 7.43 2.37
CA GLU A 57 8.18 7.83 3.63
C GLU A 57 7.12 6.80 4.04
N LEU A 58 6.23 6.43 3.11
CA LEU A 58 5.22 5.40 3.34
C LEU A 58 5.82 4.07 3.81
N ARG A 59 6.92 3.62 3.19
CA ARG A 59 7.60 2.38 3.59
C ARG A 59 8.21 2.48 4.98
N ALA A 60 8.80 3.62 5.33
CA ALA A 60 9.33 3.85 6.67
C ALA A 60 8.21 3.76 7.71
N GLU A 61 7.08 4.43 7.49
CA GLU A 61 5.96 4.37 8.42
C GLU A 61 5.32 2.97 8.50
N LEU A 62 5.22 2.25 7.38
CA LEU A 62 4.75 0.86 7.36
C LEU A 62 5.66 -0.07 8.16
N ALA A 63 6.99 0.15 8.08
CA ALA A 63 7.96 -0.59 8.89
C ALA A 63 7.79 -0.30 10.39
N GLU A 64 7.54 0.96 10.76
CA GLU A 64 7.22 1.33 12.15
C GLU A 64 5.96 0.62 12.65
N ILE A 65 4.87 0.61 11.86
CA ILE A 65 3.64 -0.10 12.23
C ILE A 65 3.90 -1.59 12.37
N LYS A 66 4.62 -2.20 11.41
CA LYS A 66 4.95 -3.62 11.45
C LYS A 66 5.76 -3.99 12.70
N SER A 67 6.66 -3.12 13.15
CA SER A 67 7.41 -3.28 14.40
C SER A 67 6.54 -3.01 15.65
N ALA A 68 5.57 -2.10 15.56
CA ALA A 68 4.65 -1.80 16.64
C ALA A 68 3.66 -2.94 16.91
N ILE A 69 3.28 -3.69 15.87
CA ILE A 69 2.52 -4.94 15.99
C ILE A 69 3.47 -6.02 16.55
N ARG A 70 3.59 -6.06 17.89
CA ARG A 70 4.45 -6.98 18.63
C ARG A 70 4.14 -8.45 18.31
N GLN A 71 5.17 -9.28 18.27
CA GLN A 71 5.05 -10.73 18.05
C GLN A 71 4.35 -11.45 19.20
N ASP A 72 4.48 -10.92 20.43
CA ASP A 72 3.86 -11.47 21.62
C ASP A 72 3.13 -10.34 22.34
N THR A 73 1.80 -10.37 22.29
CA THR A 73 0.95 -9.59 23.19
C THR A 73 0.46 -10.56 24.27
N PRO A 74 1.11 -10.63 25.45
CA PRO A 74 0.84 -11.67 26.44
C PRO A 74 -0.59 -11.63 27.00
N ASP A 75 -1.27 -10.48 26.85
CA ASP A 75 -2.59 -10.19 27.43
C ASP A 75 -3.70 -9.99 26.37
N SER A 76 -3.44 -10.24 25.09
CA SER A 76 -4.47 -10.14 24.04
C SER A 76 -5.40 -11.35 24.07
N SER A 77 -6.69 -11.13 23.81
CA SER A 77 -7.60 -12.23 23.56
C SER A 77 -7.16 -13.01 22.30
N PRO A 78 -7.51 -14.30 22.17
CA PRO A 78 -7.20 -15.08 20.95
C PRO A 78 -7.69 -14.39 19.66
N GLU A 79 -8.82 -13.72 19.72
CA GLU A 79 -9.40 -12.95 18.61
C GLU A 79 -8.57 -11.72 18.27
N GLU A 80 -8.14 -10.95 19.27
CA GLU A 80 -7.29 -9.78 19.07
C GLU A 80 -5.91 -10.18 18.54
N ALA A 81 -5.31 -11.25 19.06
CA ALA A 81 -4.06 -11.79 18.56
C ALA A 81 -4.17 -12.23 17.09
N ARG A 82 -5.28 -12.90 16.73
CA ARG A 82 -5.57 -13.27 15.33
C ARG A 82 -5.74 -12.03 14.44
N PHE A 83 -6.45 -11.01 14.91
CA PHE A 83 -6.63 -9.75 14.18
C PHE A 83 -5.30 -9.04 13.94
N LEU A 84 -4.48 -8.86 14.97
CA LEU A 84 -3.15 -8.25 14.88
C LEU A 84 -2.22 -9.02 13.93
N GLY A 85 -2.27 -10.36 13.95
CA GLY A 85 -1.54 -11.21 13.01
C GLY A 85 -1.95 -10.95 11.55
N ASN A 86 -3.24 -10.84 11.27
CA ASN A 86 -3.75 -10.50 9.93
C ASN A 86 -3.38 -9.06 9.53
N LEU A 87 -3.44 -8.11 10.47
CA LEU A 87 -3.08 -6.72 10.23
C LEU A 87 -1.60 -6.60 9.87
N ARG A 88 -0.74 -7.35 10.54
CA ARG A 88 0.69 -7.42 10.22
C ARG A 88 0.92 -8.01 8.83
N GLY A 89 0.20 -9.07 8.46
CA GLY A 89 0.24 -9.64 7.12
C GLY A 89 -0.17 -8.64 6.05
N TYR A 90 -1.26 -7.91 6.27
CA TYR A 90 -1.74 -6.83 5.41
C TYR A 90 -0.71 -5.71 5.24
N VAL A 91 -0.14 -5.21 6.34
CA VAL A 91 0.92 -4.18 6.32
C VAL A 91 2.16 -4.68 5.57
N SER A 92 2.51 -5.96 5.71
CA SER A 92 3.64 -6.55 4.98
C SER A 92 3.39 -6.59 3.48
N LEU A 93 2.20 -6.99 3.04
CA LEU A 93 1.82 -6.98 1.63
C LEU A 93 1.79 -5.56 1.07
N MET A 94 1.31 -4.60 1.86
CA MET A 94 1.33 -3.18 1.48
C MET A 94 2.75 -2.65 1.30
N THR A 95 3.66 -3.05 2.19
CA THR A 95 5.09 -2.69 2.10
C THR A 95 5.69 -3.21 0.79
N THR A 96 5.46 -4.49 0.47
CA THR A 96 5.91 -5.09 -0.79
C THR A 96 5.29 -4.38 -2.00
N ALA A 97 4.02 -4.00 -1.94
CA ALA A 97 3.35 -3.28 -3.03
C ALA A 97 3.95 -1.88 -3.23
N ALA A 98 4.24 -1.15 -2.15
CA ALA A 98 4.91 0.15 -2.18
C ALA A 98 6.35 0.04 -2.72
N GLU A 99 7.08 -1.03 -2.38
CA GLU A 99 8.41 -1.33 -2.92
C GLU A 99 8.39 -1.52 -4.44
N ARG A 100 7.47 -2.36 -4.94
CA ARG A 100 7.31 -2.59 -6.38
C ARG A 100 6.91 -1.31 -7.10
N LEU A 101 6.00 -0.53 -6.51
CA LEU A 101 5.60 0.75 -7.08
C LEU A 101 6.75 1.77 -7.11
N ALA A 102 7.60 1.80 -6.09
CA ALA A 102 8.78 2.66 -6.04
C ALA A 102 9.81 2.23 -7.10
N HIS A 103 10.01 0.92 -7.29
CA HIS A 103 10.85 0.40 -8.36
C HIS A 103 10.36 0.88 -9.73
N ILE A 104 9.08 0.69 -10.03
CA ILE A 104 8.46 1.13 -11.30
C ILE A 104 8.58 2.65 -11.45
N CYS A 105 8.32 3.41 -10.39
CA CYS A 105 8.42 4.87 -10.38
C CYS A 105 9.85 5.32 -10.76
N ARG A 106 10.87 4.68 -10.18
CA ARG A 106 12.28 4.95 -10.49
C ARG A 106 12.61 4.62 -11.95
N ARG A 107 12.26 3.41 -12.42
CA ARG A 107 12.52 2.99 -13.82
C ARG A 107 11.81 3.90 -14.83
N LEU A 108 10.60 4.36 -14.54
CA LEU A 108 9.88 5.33 -15.37
C LEU A 108 10.55 6.71 -15.37
N GLY A 109 11.05 7.16 -14.22
CA GLY A 109 11.84 8.39 -14.10
C GLY A 109 13.13 8.33 -14.93
N GLU A 110 13.90 7.26 -14.79
CA GLU A 110 15.11 6.99 -15.58
C GLU A 110 14.82 7.01 -17.09
N ARG A 111 13.76 6.31 -17.51
CA ARG A 111 13.31 6.31 -18.91
C ARG A 111 12.94 7.70 -19.43
N SER A 112 12.29 8.52 -18.59
CA SER A 112 11.91 9.88 -18.98
C SER A 112 13.13 10.79 -19.18
N GLY A 113 14.25 10.50 -18.51
CA GLY A 113 15.55 11.14 -18.68
C GLY A 113 16.43 10.55 -19.79
N GLY A 114 15.92 9.59 -20.57
CA GLY A 114 16.66 8.93 -21.66
C GLY A 114 17.32 7.60 -21.32
N GLY A 115 17.08 7.05 -20.11
CA GLY A 115 17.52 5.72 -19.72
C GLY A 115 16.72 4.59 -20.36
N ASP A 116 17.18 3.35 -20.15
CA ASP A 116 16.53 2.15 -20.71
C ASP A 116 15.53 1.52 -19.74
N TYR A 117 14.32 1.31 -20.24
CA TYR A 117 13.26 0.57 -19.57
C TYR A 117 12.27 0.12 -20.63
N SER A 118 12.51 -1.11 -21.08
CA SER A 118 11.80 -1.71 -22.20
C SER A 118 10.32 -1.93 -21.90
N LYS A 119 9.54 -2.16 -22.94
CA LYS A 119 8.12 -2.49 -22.79
C LYS A 119 7.93 -3.81 -22.05
N ASP A 120 8.79 -4.79 -22.29
CA ASP A 120 8.68 -6.12 -21.70
C ASP A 120 9.02 -6.11 -20.21
N GLU A 121 10.07 -5.38 -19.81
CA GLU A 121 10.35 -5.11 -18.39
C GLU A 121 9.16 -4.42 -17.72
N TYR A 122 8.60 -3.37 -18.34
CA TYR A 122 7.42 -2.70 -17.79
C TYR A 122 6.22 -3.63 -17.62
N VAL A 123 5.95 -4.51 -18.58
CA VAL A 123 4.86 -5.49 -18.50
C VAL A 123 5.11 -6.49 -17.37
N SER A 124 6.35 -6.96 -17.21
CA SER A 124 6.76 -7.86 -16.13
C SER A 124 6.55 -7.20 -14.76
N ASP A 125 7.10 -6.01 -14.56
CA ASP A 125 7.00 -5.28 -13.29
C ASP A 125 5.55 -4.98 -12.91
N MET A 126 4.73 -4.59 -13.88
CA MET A 126 3.29 -4.36 -13.66
C MET A 126 2.54 -5.65 -13.32
N SER A 127 2.94 -6.80 -13.85
CA SER A 127 2.36 -8.10 -13.53
C SER A 127 2.67 -8.51 -12.08
N GLU A 128 3.91 -8.33 -11.65
CA GLU A 128 4.33 -8.57 -10.27
C GLU A 128 3.60 -7.63 -9.30
N LEU A 129 3.53 -6.34 -9.63
CA LEU A 129 2.79 -5.36 -8.83
C LEU A 129 1.32 -5.76 -8.66
N ARG A 130 0.65 -6.18 -9.74
CA ARG A 130 -0.76 -6.61 -9.71
C ARG A 130 -0.97 -7.85 -8.85
N THR A 131 -0.03 -8.80 -8.88
CA THR A 131 -0.08 -10.00 -8.05
C THR A 131 -0.08 -9.62 -6.56
N VAL A 132 0.88 -8.79 -6.14
CA VAL A 132 0.96 -8.33 -4.75
C VAL A 132 -0.26 -7.48 -4.35
N GLN A 133 -0.74 -6.61 -5.24
CA GLN A 133 -1.95 -5.82 -4.99
C GLN A 133 -3.18 -6.68 -4.77
N LYS A 134 -3.34 -7.76 -5.53
CA LYS A 134 -4.44 -8.71 -5.34
C LYS A 134 -4.37 -9.35 -3.96
N GLU A 135 -3.21 -9.87 -3.57
CA GLU A 135 -3.02 -10.46 -2.23
C GLU A 135 -3.29 -9.46 -1.11
N HIS A 136 -2.84 -8.21 -1.28
CA HIS A 136 -3.10 -7.11 -0.37
C HIS A 136 -4.60 -6.80 -0.23
N LEU A 137 -5.34 -6.75 -1.35
CA LEU A 137 -6.79 -6.56 -1.34
C LEU A 137 -7.50 -7.71 -0.63
N ASP A 138 -7.12 -8.96 -0.92
CA ASP A 138 -7.69 -10.14 -0.27
C ASP A 138 -7.43 -10.13 1.24
N ALA A 139 -6.24 -9.69 1.67
CA ALA A 139 -5.92 -9.50 3.09
C ALA A 139 -6.75 -8.38 3.74
N GLY A 140 -6.99 -7.28 3.02
CA GLY A 140 -7.84 -6.18 3.47
C GLY A 140 -9.30 -6.61 3.64
N ALA A 141 -9.82 -7.40 2.71
CA ALA A 141 -11.17 -7.96 2.80
C ALA A 141 -11.31 -8.88 4.03
N ARG A 142 -10.33 -9.75 4.30
CA ARG A 142 -10.31 -10.59 5.51
C ARG A 142 -10.33 -9.76 6.79
N LEU A 143 -9.53 -8.69 6.86
CA LEU A 143 -9.52 -7.79 8.02
C LEU A 143 -10.87 -7.10 8.21
N HIS A 144 -11.51 -6.68 7.13
CA HIS A 144 -12.82 -6.03 7.18
C HIS A 144 -13.90 -6.95 7.74
N GLU A 145 -13.93 -8.21 7.33
CA GLU A 145 -14.87 -9.20 7.87
C GLU A 145 -14.59 -9.47 9.36
N MET A 146 -13.32 -9.61 9.77
CA MET A 146 -12.97 -9.76 11.18
C MET A 146 -13.38 -8.55 12.02
N MET A 147 -13.26 -7.33 11.49
CA MET A 147 -13.74 -6.13 12.19
C MET A 147 -15.25 -6.16 12.42
N LYS A 148 -16.04 -6.61 11.43
CA LYS A 148 -17.49 -6.75 11.59
C LYS A 148 -17.84 -7.78 12.67
N GLU A 149 -17.19 -8.93 12.66
CA GLU A 149 -17.38 -10.00 13.65
C GLU A 149 -17.11 -9.47 15.08
N MET A 150 -16.09 -8.63 15.26
CA MET A 150 -15.75 -8.01 16.56
C MET A 150 -16.68 -6.85 16.97
N GLU A 151 -17.45 -6.28 16.04
CA GLU A 151 -18.41 -5.18 16.30
C GLU A 151 -19.82 -5.70 16.59
N THR A 152 -20.18 -6.89 16.15
CA THR A 152 -21.38 -7.60 16.58
C THR A 152 -21.06 -8.45 17.82
N PRO A 153 -21.38 -8.00 19.04
CA PRO A 153 -21.36 -8.93 20.17
C PRO A 153 -22.44 -9.99 19.90
N ASP A 154 -22.09 -11.25 20.12
CA ASP A 154 -23.00 -12.39 20.01
C ASP A 154 -24.40 -12.08 20.59
N LYS A 155 -25.43 -12.53 19.87
CA LYS A 155 -26.77 -12.72 20.43
C LYS A 155 -26.78 -13.92 21.36
#